data_AF-A0A9E2ZAB4-F1
#
_entry.id   AF-A0A9E2ZAB4-F1
#
_cell.length_a   1.000
_cell.length_b   1.000
_cell.length_c   1.000
_cell.angle_alpha   90.00
_cell.angle_beta   90.00
_cell.angle_gamma   90.00
#
_symmetry.space_group_name_H-M   'P 1'
#
loop_
_entity.id
_entity.type
_entity.pdbx_description
1 polymer ?
#
loop_
_entity_poly.entity_id
_entity_poly.type
_entity_poly.pdbx_seq_one_letter_code
_entity_poly.pdbx_strand_id
1 'polypeptide(L)'
;MTDVGDVAGEMVKADAPDAAARNIEAVVRVARLVAVAVEREARAGRVPVGLGGDCTITLGVVAGLQHVHRDVRLAYFDGTRT
;
A
#
# COMPACT_ATOMS: atom_id res chain seq x y z
N MET A 1 -5.14 3.18 20.37
CA MET A 1 -5.07 2.55 19.04
C MET A 1 -6.46 2.61 18.44
N THR A 2 -6.61 3.09 17.21
CA THR A 2 -7.90 3.29 16.56
C THR A 2 -7.93 2.45 15.29
N ASP A 3 -8.95 1.63 15.14
CA ASP A 3 -9.24 0.93 13.89
C ASP A 3 -9.97 1.89 12.95
N VAL A 4 -9.43 2.04 11.73
CA VAL A 4 -9.97 2.94 10.70
C VAL A 4 -10.62 2.18 9.54
N GLY A 5 -10.75 0.86 9.68
CA GLY A 5 -11.32 -0.05 8.68
C GLY A 5 -10.41 -0.32 7.49
N ASP A 6 -10.99 -0.97 6.49
CA ASP A 6 -10.29 -1.40 5.29
C ASP A 6 -10.34 -0.34 4.17
N VAL A 7 -9.28 -0.30 3.36
CA VAL A 7 -9.36 0.32 2.04
C VAL A 7 -10.13 -0.59 1.09
N ALA A 8 -10.83 -0.01 0.12
CA ALA A 8 -11.51 -0.80 -0.89
C ALA A 8 -10.50 -1.67 -1.67
N GLY A 9 -10.64 -2.99 -1.54
CA GLY A 9 -9.85 -3.97 -2.27
C GLY A 9 -10.33 -4.17 -3.70
N GLU A 10 -9.49 -4.80 -4.51
CA GLU A 10 -9.80 -5.18 -5.89
C GLU A 10 -9.75 -6.71 -6.02
N MET A 11 -10.64 -7.28 -6.81
CA MET A 11 -10.57 -8.71 -7.12
C MET A 11 -9.52 -8.98 -8.21
N VAL A 12 -8.71 -10.00 -7.99
CA VAL A 12 -7.74 -10.49 -8.97
C VAL A 12 -8.48 -10.99 -10.20
N LYS A 13 -8.04 -10.53 -11.37
CA LYS A 13 -8.52 -10.95 -12.70
C LYS A 13 -7.42 -11.72 -13.42
N ALA A 14 -7.82 -12.56 -14.36
CA ALA A 14 -6.87 -13.20 -15.25
C ALA A 14 -6.26 -12.14 -16.20
N ASP A 15 -4.93 -12.11 -16.26
CA ASP A 15 -4.19 -11.29 -17.22
C ASP A 15 -3.91 -12.09 -18.51
N ALA A 16 -3.44 -11.41 -19.55
CA ALA A 16 -2.93 -12.07 -20.74
C ALA A 16 -1.78 -13.05 -20.38
N PRO A 17 -1.61 -14.17 -21.10
CA PRO A 17 -0.60 -15.17 -20.77
C PRO A 17 0.85 -14.65 -20.78
N ASP A 18 1.12 -13.60 -21.55
CA ASP A 18 2.43 -12.96 -21.72
C ASP A 18 2.59 -11.67 -20.88
N ALA A 19 1.67 -11.41 -19.95
CA ALA A 19 1.73 -10.23 -19.10
C ALA A 19 2.97 -10.24 -18.19
N ALA A 20 3.80 -9.20 -18.33
CA ALA A 20 5.00 -9.01 -17.51
C ALA A 20 4.70 -8.68 -16.04
N ALA A 21 3.50 -8.17 -15.75
CA ALA A 21 3.02 -7.86 -14.42
C ALA A 21 1.53 -8.19 -14.32
N ARG A 22 1.13 -8.86 -13.24
CA ARG A 22 -0.26 -9.25 -13.03
C ARG A 22 -1.07 -8.10 -12.43
N ASN A 23 -2.27 -7.86 -12.95
CA ASN A 23 -3.27 -6.97 -12.38
C ASN A 23 -2.75 -5.54 -12.11
N ILE A 24 -1.81 -5.06 -12.92
CA ILE A 24 -1.06 -3.83 -12.64
C ILE A 24 -1.96 -2.62 -12.39
N GLU A 25 -3.06 -2.48 -13.13
CA GLU A 25 -3.99 -1.38 -12.92
C GLU A 25 -4.72 -1.46 -11.58
N ALA A 26 -5.10 -2.67 -11.15
CA ALA A 26 -5.75 -2.91 -9.86
C ALA A 26 -4.77 -2.61 -8.72
N VAL A 27 -3.52 -3.08 -8.85
CA VAL A 27 -2.44 -2.78 -7.90
C VAL A 27 -2.23 -1.27 -7.77
N VAL A 28 -2.13 -0.53 -8.89
CA VAL A 28 -1.97 0.93 -8.85
C VAL A 28 -3.17 1.62 -8.20
N ARG A 29 -4.41 1.16 -8.47
CA ARG A 29 -5.61 1.71 -7.83
C ARG A 29 -5.59 1.51 -6.32
N VAL A 30 -5.32 0.28 -5.85
CA VAL A 30 -5.25 -0.02 -4.42
C VAL A 30 -4.11 0.76 -3.75
N ALA A 31 -2.93 0.82 -4.35
CA ALA A 31 -1.81 1.58 -3.81
C ALA A 31 -2.14 3.07 -3.63
N ARG A 32 -2.89 3.67 -4.57
CA ARG A 32 -3.37 5.06 -4.44
C ARG A 32 -4.36 5.22 -3.28
N LEU A 33 -5.29 4.28 -3.11
CA LEU A 33 -6.24 4.31 -1.99
C LEU A 33 -5.52 4.18 -0.64
N VAL A 34 -4.53 3.30 -0.54
CA VAL A 34 -3.66 3.17 0.64
C VAL A 34 -2.91 4.48 0.91
N ALA A 35 -2.36 5.12 -0.13
CA ALA A 35 -1.66 6.39 0.03
C ALA A 35 -2.55 7.49 0.63
N VAL A 36 -3.79 7.62 0.14
CA VAL A 36 -4.77 8.59 0.66
C VAL A 36 -5.10 8.30 2.12
N ALA A 37 -5.32 7.03 2.48
CA ALA A 37 -5.61 6.63 3.86
C ALA A 37 -4.42 6.93 4.78
N VAL A 38 -3.21 6.54 4.39
CA VAL A 38 -1.98 6.76 5.17
C VAL A 38 -1.69 8.25 5.34
N GLU A 39 -1.83 9.05 4.28
CA GLU A 39 -1.68 10.50 4.36
C GLU A 39 -2.65 11.10 5.38
N ARG A 40 -3.94 10.71 5.33
CA ARG A 40 -4.97 11.20 6.25
C ARG A 40 -4.59 10.92 7.70
N GLU A 41 -4.16 9.71 8.00
CA GLU A 41 -3.80 9.30 9.37
C GLU A 41 -2.51 9.99 9.84
N ALA A 42 -1.50 10.10 8.96
CA ALA A 42 -0.25 10.78 9.26
C ALA A 42 -0.45 12.29 9.50
N ARG A 43 -1.28 12.97 8.68
CA ARG A 43 -1.65 14.39 8.89
C ARG A 43 -2.37 14.62 10.21
N ALA A 44 -3.08 13.62 10.71
CA ALA A 44 -3.74 13.67 12.02
C ALA A 44 -2.77 13.37 13.19
N GLY A 45 -1.46 13.31 12.94
CA GLY A 45 -0.43 13.08 13.96
C GLY A 45 -0.38 11.64 14.49
N ARG A 46 -1.01 10.68 13.79
CA ARG A 46 -0.98 9.26 14.16
C ARG A 46 0.13 8.52 13.42
N VAL A 47 0.55 7.39 13.98
CA VAL A 47 1.45 6.43 13.34
C VAL A 47 0.59 5.34 12.68
N PRO A 48 0.47 5.31 11.34
CA PRO A 48 -0.39 4.33 10.67
C PRO A 48 0.22 2.93 10.72
N VAL A 49 -0.60 1.92 11.02
CA VAL A 49 -0.24 0.50 10.93
C VAL A 49 -1.18 -0.15 9.92
N GLY A 50 -0.63 -0.61 8.80
CA GLY A 50 -1.39 -1.28 7.74
C GLY A 50 -1.30 -2.80 7.87
N LEU A 51 -2.44 -3.47 7.73
CA LEU A 51 -2.53 -4.92 7.54
C LEU A 51 -2.85 -5.15 6.05
N GLY A 52 -1.96 -5.84 5.35
CA GLY A 52 -2.07 -6.07 3.90
C GLY A 52 -2.02 -7.55 3.56
N GLY A 53 -2.69 -7.92 2.46
CA GLY A 53 -2.59 -9.26 1.88
C GLY A 53 -1.37 -9.44 1.00
N ASP A 54 -1.06 -8.43 0.17
CA ASP A 54 0.11 -8.41 -0.70
C ASP A 54 1.10 -7.33 -0.27
N CYS A 55 2.40 -7.52 -0.55
CA CYS A 55 3.43 -6.55 -0.19
C CYS A 55 3.43 -5.29 -1.07
N THR A 56 2.64 -5.24 -2.15
CA THR A 56 2.62 -4.06 -3.04
C THR A 56 1.93 -2.86 -2.37
N ILE A 57 1.13 -3.08 -1.31
CA ILE A 57 0.56 -1.99 -0.51
C ILE A 57 1.64 -1.09 0.11
N THR A 58 2.89 -1.58 0.26
CA THR A 58 4.02 -0.78 0.72
C THR A 58 4.25 0.44 -0.18
N LEU A 59 3.95 0.36 -1.48
CA LEU A 59 4.01 1.50 -2.40
C LEU A 59 3.08 2.63 -1.94
N GLY A 60 1.84 2.28 -1.57
CA GLY A 60 0.86 3.23 -1.06
C GLY A 60 1.29 3.83 0.28
N VAL A 61 1.81 3.00 1.18
CA VAL A 61 2.30 3.47 2.49
C VAL A 61 3.41 4.50 2.34
N VAL A 62 4.45 4.20 1.57
CA VAL A 62 5.58 5.11 1.36
C VAL A 62 5.11 6.39 0.65
N ALA A 63 4.29 6.27 -0.41
CA ALA A 63 3.75 7.42 -1.11
C ALA A 63 2.94 8.33 -0.18
N GLY A 64 2.00 7.77 0.62
CA GLY A 64 1.19 8.54 1.56
C GLY A 64 2.03 9.29 2.59
N LEU A 65 3.05 8.65 3.16
CA LEU A 65 3.96 9.30 4.11
C LEU A 65 4.79 10.42 3.47
N GLN A 66 5.18 10.29 2.19
CA GLN A 66 5.93 11.32 1.48
C GLN A 66 5.14 12.62 1.24
N HIS A 67 3.80 12.57 1.28
CA HIS A 67 2.95 13.77 1.21
C HIS A 67 2.95 14.57 2.52
N VAL A 68 3.45 13.98 3.62
CA VAL A 68 3.45 14.58 4.96
C VAL A 68 4.89 14.86 5.45
N HIS A 69 5.83 13.97 5.13
CA HIS A 69 7.21 14.03 5.58
C HIS A 69 8.18 14.12 4.40
N ARG A 70 9.17 15.01 4.49
CA ARG A 70 10.15 15.21 3.41
C ARG A 70 11.19 14.10 3.32
N ASP A 71 11.51 13.44 4.44
CA ASP A 71 12.60 12.46 4.54
C ASP A 71 12.10 11.08 4.98
N VAL A 72 11.21 10.48 4.18
CA VAL A 72 10.73 9.11 4.43
C VAL A 72 11.83 8.09 4.13
N ARG A 73 12.05 7.15 5.06
CA ARG A 73 13.01 6.03 4.93
C ARG A 73 12.27 4.71 5.12
N LEU A 74 12.73 3.66 4.44
CA LEU A 74 12.13 2.33 4.49
C LEU A 74 13.11 1.31 5.08
N ALA A 75 12.69 0.64 6.14
CA ALA A 75 13.28 -0.62 6.58
C ALA A 75 12.37 -1.75 6.09
N TYR A 76 12.86 -2.58 5.17
CA TYR A 76 12.07 -3.65 4.54
C TYR A 76 12.59 -5.00 5.01
N PHE A 77 11.73 -5.76 5.70
CA PHE A 77 12.01 -7.11 6.16
C PHE A 77 11.19 -8.07 5.32
N ASP A 78 11.86 -8.94 4.58
CA ASP A 78 11.24 -9.93 3.70
C ASP A 78 11.89 -11.30 3.90
N GLY A 79 11.08 -12.34 3.75
CA GLY A 79 11.50 -13.71 3.92
C GLY A 79 11.17 -14.52 2.67
N THR A 80 12.20 -14.97 1.97
CA THR A 80 12.02 -15.98 0.92
C THR A 80 11.94 -17.36 1.57
N ARG A 81 10.89 -18.14 1.28
CA ARG A 81 10.93 -19.58 1.55
C ARG A 81 11.86 -20.23 0.51
N THR A 82 13.01 -20.71 0.96
CA THR A 82 13.90 -21.64 0.20
C THR A 82 13.32 -23.03 0.15
#